data_AF-A0A443RWK7-F1
#
_entry.id   AF-A0A443RWK7-F1
#
_cell.length_a   1.000
_cell.length_b   1.000
_cell.length_c   1.000
_cell.angle_alpha   90.00
_cell.angle_beta   90.00
_cell.angle_gamma   90.00
#
_symmetry.space_group_name_H-M   'P 1'
#
loop_
_entity.id
_entity.type
_entity.pdbx_description
1 polymer ?
#
loop_
_entity_poly.entity_id
_entity_poly.type
_entity_poly.pdbx_seq_one_letter_code
_entity_poly.pdbx_strand_id
1 'polypeptide(L)'
;MDKPFVNAWTEFGELEYICVGIANGVSYWDAEPFYKSDFKDWLEYDDFVTYPFGPRPLRRILKAKKELEYFKELLEAEQVTVASVTEFEEDIKVDLQRKRSYLSVPKNAKEDKRISKHKTETCRPPDERVDFEIKTPWFTNKTQVGFACPRDVITTLGNTVLECATSY
;
A
#
# COMPACT_ATOMS: atom_id res chain seq x y z
N MET A 1 28.04 5.13 9.40
CA MET A 1 27.59 4.06 8.49
C MET A 1 26.42 4.61 7.73
N ASP A 2 26.41 4.45 6.41
CA ASP A 2 25.32 4.93 5.57
C ASP A 2 24.03 4.19 5.90
N LYS A 3 22.90 4.90 5.88
CA LYS A 3 21.58 4.33 6.11
C LYS A 3 21.30 3.28 5.01
N PRO A 4 20.91 2.04 5.35
CA PRO A 4 20.57 1.06 4.34
C PRO A 4 19.33 1.52 3.56
N PHE A 5 19.26 1.15 2.27
CA PHE A 5 18.16 1.55 1.38
C PHE A 5 16.79 1.09 1.92
N VAL A 6 16.73 -0.15 2.41
CA VAL A 6 15.59 -0.66 3.18
C VAL A 6 15.87 -0.41 4.65
N ASN A 7 14.93 0.25 5.33
CA ASN A 7 15.00 0.49 6.77
C ASN A 7 13.60 0.75 7.35
N ALA A 8 12.88 -0.32 7.68
CA ALA A 8 11.53 -0.24 8.22
C ALA A 8 11.40 -1.14 9.47
N TRP A 9 11.17 -0.50 10.62
CA TRP A 9 11.03 -1.17 11.92
C TRP A 9 9.61 -1.10 12.47
N THR A 10 8.81 -0.17 11.98
CA THR A 10 7.44 0.09 12.44
C THR A 10 6.54 0.45 11.26
N GLU A 11 5.24 0.32 11.45
CA GLU A 11 4.23 0.69 10.44
C GLU A 11 3.89 2.20 10.46
N PHE A 12 4.47 2.96 11.38
CA PHE A 12 4.15 4.38 11.65
C PHE A 12 5.39 5.28 11.73
N GLY A 13 6.55 4.77 11.32
CA GLY A 13 7.74 5.59 11.12
C GLY A 13 7.56 6.57 9.96
N GLU A 14 8.51 7.49 9.81
CA GLU A 14 8.53 8.38 8.63
C GLU A 14 8.66 7.54 7.35
N LEU A 15 7.69 7.71 6.44
CA LEU A 15 7.66 7.00 5.17
C LEU A 15 8.54 7.74 4.15
N GLU A 16 9.62 7.09 3.71
CA GLU A 16 10.52 7.64 2.68
C GLU A 16 10.36 6.93 1.33
N TYR A 17 10.01 5.65 1.34
CA TYR A 17 9.90 4.83 0.13
C TYR A 17 8.81 3.77 0.29
N ILE A 18 7.94 3.61 -0.71
CA ILE A 18 6.86 2.62 -0.69
C ILE A 18 6.65 1.95 -2.05
N CYS A 19 6.42 0.64 -2.04
CA CYS A 19 5.98 -0.10 -3.22
C CYS A 19 4.45 -0.07 -3.31
N VAL A 20 3.93 0.45 -4.42
CA VAL A 20 2.49 0.47 -4.73
C VAL A 20 2.20 -0.60 -5.78
N GLY A 21 1.17 -1.41 -5.55
CA GLY A 21 0.78 -2.48 -6.47
C GLY A 21 0.25 -1.98 -7.82
N ILE A 22 0.01 -2.92 -8.73
CA ILE A 22 -0.62 -2.66 -10.03
C ILE A 22 -1.89 -3.49 -10.19
N ALA A 23 -2.91 -2.89 -10.81
CA ALA A 23 -4.18 -3.56 -11.11
C ALA A 23 -4.16 -4.34 -12.44
N ASN A 24 -3.09 -4.23 -13.23
CA ASN A 24 -3.03 -4.86 -14.54
C ASN A 24 -2.87 -6.39 -14.44
N GLY A 25 -3.50 -7.11 -15.36
CA GLY A 25 -3.41 -8.58 -15.43
C GLY A 25 -4.06 -9.35 -14.28
N VAL A 26 -4.70 -8.68 -13.31
CA VAL A 26 -5.24 -9.33 -12.12
C VAL A 26 -6.32 -10.35 -12.49
N SER A 27 -6.18 -11.56 -11.96
CA SER A 27 -7.13 -12.66 -12.12
C SER A 27 -7.73 -13.08 -10.78
N TYR A 28 -8.89 -13.72 -10.82
CA TYR A 28 -9.40 -14.49 -9.69
C TYR A 28 -8.57 -15.77 -9.51
N TRP A 29 -8.46 -16.24 -8.27
CA TRP A 29 -7.84 -17.51 -7.92
C TRP A 29 -8.59 -18.68 -8.56
N ASP A 30 -7.89 -19.74 -8.96
CA ASP A 30 -8.53 -21.03 -9.24
C ASP A 30 -9.16 -21.61 -7.95
N ALA A 31 -10.23 -22.40 -8.08
CA ALA A 31 -10.98 -22.96 -6.94
C ALA A 31 -10.13 -23.92 -6.08
N GLU A 32 -9.18 -24.61 -6.71
CA GLU A 32 -8.38 -25.65 -6.10
C GLU A 32 -6.90 -25.33 -6.29
N PRO A 33 -6.03 -25.69 -5.33
CA PRO A 33 -6.31 -26.49 -4.13
C PRO A 33 -6.79 -25.70 -2.90
N PHE A 34 -6.67 -24.36 -2.88
CA PHE A 34 -6.81 -23.55 -1.67
C PHE A 34 -8.18 -22.87 -1.51
N TYR A 35 -8.77 -22.33 -2.58
CA TYR A 35 -9.91 -21.40 -2.51
C TYR A 35 -11.28 -22.06 -2.72
N LYS A 36 -11.84 -22.65 -1.65
CA LYS A 36 -13.28 -23.00 -1.61
C LYS A 36 -14.11 -21.85 -1.04
N SER A 37 -14.27 -20.75 -1.77
CA SER A 37 -15.23 -19.73 -1.33
C SER A 37 -16.66 -20.14 -1.66
N ASP A 38 -17.60 -19.86 -0.75
CA ASP A 38 -19.02 -19.90 -1.05
C ASP A 38 -19.35 -18.67 -1.92
N PHE A 39 -19.22 -18.81 -3.24
CA PHE A 39 -19.22 -17.70 -4.21
C PHE A 39 -20.56 -16.97 -4.36
N LYS A 40 -21.59 -17.40 -3.62
CA LYS A 40 -22.92 -16.80 -3.63
C LYS A 40 -22.87 -15.31 -3.23
N ASP A 41 -22.05 -14.98 -2.23
CA ASP A 41 -21.90 -13.61 -1.73
C ASP A 41 -21.31 -12.65 -2.78
N TRP A 42 -20.49 -13.15 -3.71
CA TRP A 42 -19.83 -12.34 -4.73
C TRP A 42 -20.71 -12.08 -5.94
N LEU A 43 -21.51 -13.08 -6.34
CA LEU A 43 -22.51 -12.94 -7.39
C LEU A 43 -23.62 -11.97 -6.98
N GLU A 44 -23.96 -11.92 -5.68
CA GLU A 44 -24.90 -10.94 -5.12
C GLU A 44 -24.30 -9.52 -5.02
N TYR A 45 -22.96 -9.40 -4.92
CA TYR A 45 -22.28 -8.11 -4.75
C TYR A 45 -21.99 -7.38 -6.07
N ASP A 46 -21.80 -8.10 -7.19
CA ASP A 46 -21.56 -7.47 -8.49
C ASP A 46 -22.06 -8.31 -9.67
N ASP A 47 -23.12 -7.82 -10.32
CA ASP A 47 -23.76 -8.38 -11.51
C ASP A 47 -22.81 -8.64 -12.69
N PHE A 48 -21.62 -8.03 -12.69
CA PHE A 48 -20.64 -8.15 -13.76
C PHE A 48 -19.59 -9.22 -13.49
N VAL A 49 -19.62 -9.85 -12.32
CA VAL A 49 -18.85 -11.05 -12.03
C VAL A 49 -19.71 -12.25 -12.46
N THR A 50 -19.54 -12.68 -13.70
CA THR A 50 -20.32 -13.81 -14.26
C THR A 50 -19.67 -15.16 -13.98
N TYR A 51 -18.37 -15.17 -13.70
CA TYR A 51 -17.59 -16.35 -13.38
C TYR A 51 -16.47 -15.97 -12.40
N PRO A 52 -16.28 -16.71 -11.29
CA PRO A 52 -15.37 -16.30 -10.23
C PRO A 52 -13.93 -16.81 -10.43
N PHE A 53 -13.56 -17.15 -11.67
CA PHE A 53 -12.23 -17.66 -12.03
C PHE A 53 -11.70 -16.93 -13.27
N GLY A 54 -10.39 -16.80 -13.39
CA GLY A 54 -9.74 -16.14 -14.52
C GLY A 54 -9.75 -14.61 -14.46
N PRO A 55 -9.59 -13.90 -15.60
CA PRO A 55 -9.37 -12.45 -15.59
C PRO A 55 -10.48 -11.65 -14.93
N ARG A 56 -10.12 -10.62 -14.16
CA ARG A 56 -11.08 -9.68 -13.59
C ARG A 56 -11.78 -8.88 -14.71
N PRO A 57 -13.05 -8.45 -14.53
CA PRO A 57 -13.72 -7.60 -15.51
C PRO A 57 -12.92 -6.34 -15.83
N LEU A 58 -12.72 -6.03 -17.12
CA LEU A 58 -11.87 -4.92 -17.57
C LEU A 58 -12.24 -3.58 -16.93
N ARG A 59 -13.54 -3.31 -16.74
CA ARG A 59 -14.02 -2.09 -16.08
C ARG A 59 -13.46 -1.91 -14.65
N ARG A 60 -13.29 -3.01 -13.89
CA ARG A 60 -12.74 -2.99 -12.53
C ARG A 60 -11.25 -2.70 -12.58
N ILE A 61 -10.54 -3.36 -13.50
CA ILE A 61 -9.11 -3.12 -13.74
C ILE A 61 -8.86 -1.64 -14.08
N LEU A 62 -9.64 -1.06 -14.99
CA LEU A 62 -9.49 0.34 -15.39
C LEU A 62 -9.76 1.33 -14.24
N LYS A 63 -10.80 1.08 -13.43
CA LYS A 63 -11.10 1.91 -12.25
C LYS A 63 -10.02 1.80 -11.18
N ALA A 64 -9.64 0.58 -10.81
CA ALA A 64 -8.60 0.32 -9.82
C ALA A 64 -7.25 0.88 -10.27
N LYS A 65 -6.90 0.77 -11.56
CA LYS A 65 -5.71 1.40 -12.12
C LYS A 65 -5.73 2.91 -11.89
N LYS A 66 -6.84 3.57 -12.21
CA LYS A 66 -6.99 5.02 -12.01
C LYS A 66 -6.85 5.40 -10.53
N GLU A 67 -7.45 4.64 -9.62
CA GLU A 67 -7.35 4.85 -8.18
C GLU A 67 -5.90 4.66 -7.67
N LEU A 68 -5.19 3.64 -8.15
CA LEU A 68 -3.79 3.39 -7.79
C LEU A 68 -2.83 4.45 -8.37
N GLU A 69 -3.12 5.01 -9.55
CA GLU A 69 -2.39 6.18 -10.07
C GLU A 69 -2.59 7.38 -9.16
N TYR A 70 -3.84 7.70 -8.79
CA TYR A 70 -4.09 8.82 -7.87
C TYR A 70 -3.50 8.58 -6.49
N PHE A 71 -3.51 7.35 -5.98
CA PHE A 71 -2.87 7.04 -4.72
C PHE A 71 -1.35 7.22 -4.79
N LYS A 72 -0.72 6.81 -5.89
CA LYS A 72 0.70 7.07 -6.13
C LYS A 72 0.99 8.57 -6.21
N GLU A 73 0.23 9.31 -7.01
CA GLU A 73 0.35 10.76 -7.13
C GLU A 73 0.17 11.45 -5.78
N LEU A 74 -0.81 11.00 -4.98
CA LEU A 74 -1.05 11.50 -3.64
C LEU A 74 0.13 11.18 -2.71
N LEU A 75 0.71 9.98 -2.73
CA LEU A 75 1.90 9.66 -1.92
C LEU A 75 3.12 10.49 -2.30
N GLU A 76 3.33 10.73 -3.60
CA GLU A 76 4.40 11.59 -4.11
C GLU A 76 4.15 13.08 -3.84
N ALA A 77 2.87 13.48 -3.75
CA ALA A 77 2.42 14.84 -3.48
C ALA A 77 2.12 15.11 -2.00
N GLU A 78 2.00 14.09 -1.15
CA GLU A 78 1.66 14.21 0.27
C GLU A 78 2.78 14.98 0.93
N GLN A 79 2.45 16.25 1.18
CA GLN A 79 3.32 17.32 1.58
C GLN A 79 2.69 18.15 2.71
N VAL A 80 1.56 17.72 3.30
CA VAL A 80 0.83 18.58 4.23
C VAL A 80 0.17 17.81 5.38
N THR A 81 0.79 17.86 6.56
CA THR A 81 0.06 17.67 7.81
C THR A 81 -0.78 18.92 8.09
N VAL A 82 -2.11 18.83 7.96
CA VAL A 82 -3.06 19.85 8.45
C VAL A 82 -3.69 19.32 9.74
N ALA A 83 -3.20 19.75 10.89
CA ALA A 83 -3.91 19.53 12.16
C ALA A 83 -5.03 20.57 12.29
N SER A 84 -6.27 20.13 12.54
CA SER A 84 -7.42 20.99 12.82
C SER A 84 -7.60 21.21 14.33
N VAL A 85 -8.31 22.30 14.68
CA VAL A 85 -8.04 23.19 15.83
C VAL A 85 -8.50 22.71 17.22
N THR A 86 -9.14 21.55 17.41
CA THR A 86 -9.82 21.29 18.70
C THR A 86 -9.37 20.07 19.52
N GLU A 87 -8.57 19.15 18.97
CA GLU A 87 -8.02 18.02 19.76
C GLU A 87 -6.53 18.22 20.13
N PHE A 88 -5.90 19.29 19.62
CA PHE A 88 -4.56 19.75 20.01
C PHE A 88 -4.53 20.49 21.36
N GLU A 89 -5.70 20.85 21.91
CA GLU A 89 -5.80 21.67 23.13
C GLU A 89 -5.66 20.89 24.45
N GLU A 90 -5.92 19.56 24.46
CA GLU A 90 -5.84 18.76 25.68
C GLU A 90 -4.42 18.28 25.99
N ASP A 91 -3.68 17.82 24.96
CA ASP A 91 -2.27 17.44 25.09
C ASP A 91 -1.37 18.64 25.46
N ILE A 92 -1.71 19.84 24.99
CA ILE A 92 -1.01 21.08 25.32
C ILE A 92 -1.13 21.45 26.80
N LYS A 93 -2.22 21.16 27.50
CA LYS A 93 -2.36 21.51 28.92
C LYS A 93 -1.41 20.70 29.81
N VAL A 94 -1.17 19.44 29.43
CA VAL A 94 -0.26 18.53 30.13
C VAL A 94 1.20 18.94 29.89
N ASP A 95 1.53 19.39 28.68
CA ASP A 95 2.89 19.82 28.32
C ASP A 95 3.23 21.27 28.72
N LEU A 96 2.25 22.20 28.76
CA LEU A 96 2.43 23.59 29.20
C LEU A 96 2.82 23.72 30.67
N GLN A 97 2.49 22.74 31.51
CA GLN A 97 2.94 22.72 32.90
C GLN A 97 4.42 22.36 33.06
N ARG A 98 5.02 21.67 32.08
CA ARG A 98 6.36 21.09 32.25
C ARG A 98 7.49 21.92 31.65
N LYS A 99 7.28 22.76 30.63
CA LYS A 99 8.40 23.51 30.02
C LYS A 99 7.96 24.89 29.50
N ARG A 100 8.19 25.94 30.31
CA ARG A 100 8.24 27.33 29.84
C ARG A 100 9.44 27.52 28.92
N SER A 101 9.29 27.17 27.65
CA SER A 101 10.15 27.65 26.57
C SER A 101 9.31 28.54 25.66
N TYR A 102 9.65 29.82 25.59
CA TYR A 102 9.00 30.78 24.70
C TYR A 102 9.18 30.32 23.25
N LEU A 103 8.09 29.98 22.57
CA LEU A 103 8.10 29.67 21.15
C LEU A 103 7.96 30.99 20.36
N SER A 104 8.98 31.33 19.57
CA SER A 104 8.92 32.45 18.62
C SER A 104 8.23 32.02 17.33
N VAL A 105 7.33 32.84 16.79
CA VAL A 105 6.71 32.62 15.48
C VAL A 105 7.80 32.59 14.39
N PRO A 106 7.90 31.52 13.58
CA PRO A 106 8.90 31.45 12.52
C PRO A 106 8.63 32.52 11.45
N LYS A 107 9.69 33.18 10.96
CA LYS A 107 9.55 34.33 10.03
C LYS A 107 9.24 33.93 8.60
N ASN A 108 9.45 32.66 8.26
CA ASN A 108 9.23 32.09 6.93
C ASN A 108 9.05 30.56 7.01
N ALA A 109 8.57 29.95 5.93
CA ALA A 109 8.33 28.51 5.85
C ALA A 109 9.60 27.63 5.97
N LYS A 110 10.81 28.21 5.83
CA LYS A 110 12.08 27.47 6.04
C LYS A 110 12.48 27.40 7.51
N GLU A 111 12.09 28.38 8.32
CA GLU A 111 12.32 28.44 9.77
C GLU A 111 11.24 27.70 10.56
N ASP A 112 10.11 27.41 9.92
CA ASP A 112 9.01 26.66 10.52
C ASP A 112 9.32 25.16 10.58
N LYS A 113 9.97 24.74 11.67
CA LYS A 113 10.27 23.33 11.95
C LYS A 113 9.03 22.44 12.08
N ARG A 114 7.81 23.00 12.10
CA ARG A 114 6.54 22.24 12.05
C ARG A 114 6.27 21.68 10.64
N ILE A 115 6.86 22.30 9.61
CA ILE A 115 6.74 21.86 8.22
C ILE A 115 8.05 21.16 7.86
N SER A 116 8.15 19.86 8.16
CA SER A 116 9.24 19.04 7.66
C SER A 116 8.85 18.47 6.29
N LYS A 117 9.67 18.77 5.27
CA LYS A 117 9.43 18.32 3.89
C LYS A 117 10.21 17.04 3.64
N HIS A 118 9.54 15.91 3.79
CA HIS A 118 10.12 14.60 3.43
C HIS A 118 9.47 14.15 2.12
N LYS A 119 10.30 13.82 1.14
CA LYS A 119 9.84 13.33 -0.16
C LYS A 119 9.66 11.82 -0.04
N THR A 120 8.43 11.34 -0.15
CA THR A 120 8.15 9.91 -0.32
C THR A 120 8.37 9.53 -1.77
N GLU A 121 9.19 8.53 -2.02
CA GLU A 121 9.37 7.95 -3.34
C GLU A 121 8.53 6.68 -3.47
N THR A 122 8.05 6.41 -4.69
CA THR A 122 7.26 5.22 -4.95
C THR A 122 7.92 4.34 -6.01
N CYS A 123 7.71 3.03 -5.90
CA CYS A 123 7.96 2.10 -6.99
C CYS A 123 6.78 1.19 -7.21
N ARG A 124 6.84 0.44 -8.32
CA ARG A 124 5.82 -0.53 -8.69
C ARG A 124 6.46 -1.83 -9.15
N PRO A 125 5.75 -2.96 -8.98
CA PRO A 125 6.07 -4.19 -9.68
C PRO A 125 6.15 -3.97 -11.20
N PRO A 126 6.89 -4.81 -11.92
CA PRO A 126 6.93 -4.74 -13.38
C PRO A 126 5.53 -5.00 -13.97
N ASP A 127 5.20 -4.30 -15.05
CA ASP A 127 3.94 -4.48 -15.78
C ASP A 127 4.03 -5.72 -16.67
N GLU A 128 4.10 -6.88 -16.01
CA GLU A 128 4.30 -8.17 -16.64
C GLU A 128 2.98 -8.93 -16.84
N ARG A 129 3.01 -9.78 -17.86
CA ARG A 129 1.92 -10.70 -18.16
C ARG A 129 1.84 -11.76 -17.05
N VAL A 130 0.64 -11.95 -16.49
CA VAL A 130 0.36 -12.95 -15.42
C VAL A 130 -0.74 -13.95 -15.81
N ASP A 131 -1.24 -13.88 -17.06
CA ASP A 131 -2.25 -14.77 -17.63
C ASP A 131 -1.64 -16.04 -18.26
N PHE A 132 -0.75 -16.71 -17.52
CA PHE A 132 -0.14 -17.95 -17.97
C PHE A 132 -0.20 -19.05 -16.92
N GLU A 133 -0.26 -20.29 -17.42
CA GLU A 133 -0.31 -21.48 -16.59
C GLU A 133 1.04 -21.71 -15.91
N ILE A 134 0.99 -21.99 -14.61
CA ILE A 134 2.12 -22.50 -13.83
C ILE A 134 1.85 -23.93 -13.42
N LYS A 135 2.88 -24.77 -13.51
CA LYS A 135 2.79 -26.19 -13.19
C LYS A 135 3.95 -26.63 -12.32
N THR A 136 3.62 -27.23 -11.18
CA THR A 136 4.56 -27.90 -10.29
C THR A 136 4.28 -29.40 -10.29
N PRO A 137 5.09 -30.24 -9.64
CA PRO A 137 4.77 -31.66 -9.45
C PRO A 137 3.45 -31.91 -8.70
N TRP A 138 2.94 -30.92 -7.94
CA TRP A 138 1.81 -31.11 -7.02
C TRP A 138 0.54 -30.38 -7.43
N PHE A 139 0.64 -29.31 -8.21
CA PHE A 139 -0.53 -28.55 -8.65
C PHE A 139 -0.30 -27.87 -10.00
N THR A 140 -1.39 -27.43 -10.60
CA THR A 140 -1.42 -26.59 -11.81
C THR A 140 -2.37 -25.45 -11.54
N ASN A 141 -1.95 -24.23 -11.85
CA ASN A 141 -2.78 -23.03 -11.72
C ASN A 141 -2.76 -22.30 -13.07
N LYS A 142 -3.95 -22.03 -13.62
CA LYS A 142 -4.10 -21.52 -14.99
C LYS A 142 -3.75 -20.04 -15.12
N THR A 143 -3.92 -19.29 -14.03
CA THR A 143 -3.68 -17.84 -14.01
C THR A 143 -3.08 -17.42 -12.68
N GLN A 144 -2.25 -16.40 -12.69
CA GLN A 144 -1.75 -15.80 -11.47
C GLN A 144 -2.60 -14.58 -11.09
N VAL A 145 -2.66 -14.29 -9.80
CA VAL A 145 -3.53 -13.25 -9.24
C VAL A 145 -3.08 -11.84 -9.60
N GLY A 146 -1.79 -11.66 -9.88
CA GLY A 146 -1.19 -10.37 -10.23
C GLY A 146 -0.51 -9.69 -9.04
N PHE A 147 -0.19 -8.40 -9.19
CA PHE A 147 0.72 -7.68 -8.29
C PHE A 147 0.04 -6.50 -7.57
N ALA A 148 -1.27 -6.60 -7.31
CA ALA A 148 -2.04 -5.53 -6.67
C ALA A 148 -1.66 -5.34 -5.19
N CYS A 149 -1.22 -6.40 -4.51
CA CYS A 149 -0.99 -6.42 -3.07
C CYS A 149 0.46 -6.84 -2.73
N PRO A 150 1.47 -5.98 -2.90
CA PRO A 150 2.86 -6.32 -2.55
C PRO A 150 3.04 -6.79 -1.10
N ARG A 151 2.18 -6.31 -0.19
CA ARG A 151 2.21 -6.63 1.24
C ARG A 151 1.95 -8.12 1.54
N ASP A 152 1.25 -8.82 0.65
CA ASP A 152 0.90 -10.24 0.87
C ASP A 152 2.10 -11.17 0.60
N VAL A 153 3.06 -10.71 -0.21
CA VAL A 153 4.21 -11.50 -0.67
C VAL A 153 5.55 -11.03 -0.12
N ILE A 154 5.64 -9.77 0.31
CA ILE A 154 6.88 -9.17 0.80
C ILE A 154 6.63 -8.46 2.13
N THR A 155 7.54 -8.67 3.09
CA THR A 155 7.61 -7.89 4.33
C THR A 155 9.03 -7.38 4.57
N THR A 156 9.15 -6.31 5.36
CA THR A 156 10.44 -5.72 5.73
C THR A 156 10.66 -5.84 7.23
N LEU A 157 11.85 -6.26 7.64
CA LEU A 157 12.27 -6.28 9.04
C LEU A 157 13.63 -5.57 9.16
N GLY A 158 13.58 -4.34 9.65
CA GLY A 158 14.76 -3.47 9.71
C GLY A 158 15.31 -3.23 8.30
N ASN A 159 16.51 -3.73 8.03
CA ASN A 159 17.19 -3.56 6.74
C ASN A 159 17.05 -4.76 5.79
N THR A 160 16.15 -5.70 6.11
CA THR A 160 15.96 -6.93 5.34
C THR A 160 14.59 -6.96 4.70
N VAL A 161 14.53 -7.39 3.44
CA VAL A 161 13.30 -7.72 2.71
C VAL A 161 13.14 -9.23 2.75
N LEU A 162 11.96 -9.71 3.11
CA LEU A 162 11.62 -11.13 3.19
C LEU A 162 10.50 -11.43 2.19
N GLU A 163 10.71 -12.45 1.35
CA GLU A 163 9.68 -13.04 0.50
C GLU A 163 8.92 -14.10 1.29
N CYS A 164 7.60 -13.99 1.33
CA CYS A 164 6.72 -14.90 2.05
C CYS A 164 6.51 -16.18 1.26
N ALA A 165 6.58 -17.34 1.93
CA ALA A 165 6.08 -18.60 1.39
C ALA A 165 4.54 -18.56 1.41
N THR A 166 3.94 -18.16 0.29
CA THR A 166 2.49 -18.04 0.16
C THR A 166 1.81 -19.40 0.13
N SER A 167 0.60 -19.48 0.67
CA SER A 167 -0.18 -20.73 0.79
C SER A 167 -1.26 -20.91 -0.27
N TYR A 168 -1.39 -19.94 -1.17
CA TYR A 168 -2.50 -19.86 -2.10
C TYR A 168 -2.37 -20.79 -3.31
#